data_AF-A0A259SI79-F1
#
_entry.id   AF-A0A259SI79-F1
#
_cell.length_a   1.000
_cell.length_b   1.000
_cell.length_c   1.000
_cell.angle_alpha   90.00
_cell.angle_beta   90.00
_cell.angle_gamma   90.00
#
_symmetry.space_group_name_H-M   'P 1'
#
loop_
_entity.id
_entity.type
_entity.pdbx_description
1 polymer ?
#
loop_
_entity_poly.entity_id
_entity_poly.type
_entity_poly.pdbx_seq_one_letter_code
_entity_poly.pdbx_strand_id
1 'polypeptide(L)'
;GGPLTTVMEILLLVSLFAAMLAFHNSATRYLYALGRARILPHAFARTRAGGAPQIAGIVQAGFAAVVAVIFFLAGANPITQIVPAMLGFGTLSVLILQGLAALSIVVYFRRRNDGRWWSTFIAPGIGFLGIAAIAILAMFNFNIVAGSEELWINLLPLLLVLAVIGGIFYAQYLKRSKPAVYDGLAADLEQFSTR
;
A
#
# COMPACT_ATOMS: atom_id res chain seq x y z
N GLY A 1 -34.00 -17.92 -12.16
CA GLY A 1 -32.64 -18.39 -11.84
C GLY A 1 -32.57 -18.68 -10.35
N GLY A 2 -32.59 -19.95 -9.95
CA GLY A 2 -32.80 -20.36 -8.55
C GLY A 2 -31.53 -20.77 -7.80
N PRO A 3 -30.90 -21.94 -8.08
CA PRO A 3 -29.82 -22.44 -7.24
C PRO A 3 -28.44 -21.89 -7.62
N LEU A 4 -28.15 -21.78 -8.92
CA LEU A 4 -26.81 -21.40 -9.40
C LEU A 4 -26.44 -19.95 -9.07
N THR A 5 -27.40 -19.03 -9.19
CA THR A 5 -27.22 -17.61 -8.81
C THR A 5 -26.95 -17.47 -7.31
N THR A 6 -27.68 -18.19 -6.47
CA THR A 6 -27.45 -18.22 -5.02
C THR A 6 -26.05 -18.73 -4.68
N VAL A 7 -25.58 -19.79 -5.34
CA VAL A 7 -24.22 -20.31 -5.16
C VAL A 7 -23.18 -19.27 -5.59
N MET A 8 -23.37 -18.60 -6.72
CA MET A 8 -22.46 -17.53 -7.19
C MET A 8 -22.42 -16.35 -6.21
N GLU A 9 -23.56 -15.92 -5.65
CA GLU A 9 -23.65 -14.87 -4.65
C GLU A 9 -22.92 -15.25 -3.35
N ILE A 10 -23.09 -16.48 -2.87
CA ILE A 10 -22.38 -16.98 -1.69
C ILE A 10 -20.87 -16.98 -1.93
N LEU A 11 -20.40 -17.50 -3.07
CA LEU A 11 -18.98 -17.51 -3.41
C LEU A 11 -18.40 -16.10 -3.53
N LEU A 12 -19.16 -15.16 -4.09
CA LEU A 12 -18.80 -13.75 -4.15
C LEU A 12 -18.65 -13.18 -2.73
N LEU A 13 -19.63 -13.37 -1.85
CA LEU A 13 -19.59 -12.86 -0.47
C LEU A 13 -18.42 -13.46 0.32
N VAL A 14 -18.16 -14.77 0.18
CA VAL A 14 -17.03 -15.44 0.84
C VAL A 14 -15.70 -14.91 0.32
N SER A 15 -15.53 -14.76 -0.99
CA SER A 15 -14.29 -14.22 -1.57
C SER A 15 -14.04 -12.76 -1.15
N LEU A 16 -15.08 -11.93 -1.13
CA LEU A 16 -15.00 -10.54 -0.69
C LEU A 16 -14.62 -10.45 0.79
N PHE A 17 -15.26 -11.26 1.64
CA PHE A 17 -14.94 -11.33 3.06
C PHE A 17 -13.49 -11.80 3.29
N ALA A 18 -13.06 -12.84 2.57
CA ALA A 18 -11.68 -13.34 2.63
C ALA A 18 -10.67 -12.26 2.20
N ALA A 19 -10.94 -11.51 1.14
CA ALA A 19 -10.10 -10.40 0.70
C ALA A 19 -10.03 -9.28 1.75
N MET A 20 -11.16 -8.90 2.35
CA MET A 20 -11.21 -7.89 3.42
C MET A 20 -10.37 -8.33 4.64
N LEU A 21 -10.50 -9.58 5.07
CA LEU A 21 -9.68 -10.14 6.15
C LEU A 21 -8.19 -10.14 5.81
N ALA A 22 -7.83 -10.50 4.58
CA ALA A 22 -6.44 -10.48 4.11
C ALA A 22 -5.86 -9.06 4.16
N PHE A 23 -6.59 -8.05 3.70
CA PHE A 23 -6.16 -6.66 3.76
C PHE A 23 -6.02 -6.15 5.20
N HIS A 24 -6.97 -6.47 6.08
CA HIS A 24 -6.91 -6.09 7.48
C HIS A 24 -5.67 -6.68 8.18
N ASN A 25 -5.40 -7.97 7.95
CA ASN A 25 -4.25 -8.67 8.52
C ASN A 25 -2.92 -8.15 7.94
N SER A 26 -2.86 -7.88 6.64
CA SER A 26 -1.69 -7.34 5.96
C SER A 26 -1.35 -5.94 6.49
N ALA A 27 -2.31 -5.02 6.52
CA ALA A 27 -2.13 -3.66 7.05
C ALA A 27 -1.69 -3.67 8.52
N THR A 28 -2.31 -4.52 9.33
CA THR A 28 -1.95 -4.70 10.74
C THR A 28 -0.50 -5.17 10.91
N ARG A 29 -0.03 -6.10 10.07
CA ARG A 29 1.37 -6.55 10.07
C ARG A 29 2.34 -5.45 9.63
N TYR A 30 1.97 -4.61 8.66
CA TYR A 30 2.79 -3.47 8.26
C TYR A 30 2.91 -2.44 9.38
N LEU A 31 1.80 -2.04 10.02
CA LEU A 31 1.82 -1.13 11.16
C LEU A 31 2.67 -1.67 12.32
N TYR A 32 2.54 -2.97 12.62
CA TYR A 32 3.36 -3.65 13.62
C TYR A 32 4.85 -3.61 13.27
N ALA A 33 5.22 -3.94 12.02
CA ALA A 33 6.60 -3.93 11.55
C ALA A 33 7.21 -2.52 11.61
N LEU A 34 6.46 -1.49 11.20
CA LEU A 34 6.88 -0.09 11.29
C LEU A 34 7.03 0.38 12.75
N GLY A 35 6.18 -0.10 13.66
CA GLY A 35 6.32 0.14 15.10
C GLY A 35 7.57 -0.52 15.68
N ARG A 36 7.87 -1.77 15.29
CA ARG A 36 9.07 -2.51 15.71
C ARG A 36 10.34 -1.82 15.23
N ALA A 37 10.32 -1.33 13.99
CA ALA A 37 11.40 -0.55 13.40
C ALA A 37 11.48 0.88 13.97
N ARG A 38 10.65 1.26 14.95
CA ARG A 38 10.58 2.61 15.56
C ARG A 38 10.36 3.75 14.54
N ILE A 39 9.84 3.43 13.35
CA ILE A 39 9.36 4.38 12.35
C ILE A 39 8.04 4.98 12.84
N LEU A 40 7.16 4.15 13.40
CA LEU A 40 5.94 4.57 14.10
C LEU A 40 6.12 4.49 15.63
N PRO A 41 5.20 5.06 16.42
CA PRO A 41 5.23 4.93 17.88
C PRO A 41 5.38 3.47 18.31
N HIS A 42 6.26 3.20 19.29
CA HIS A 42 6.55 1.83 19.76
C HIS A 42 5.29 1.09 20.30
N ALA A 43 4.22 1.81 20.60
CA ALA A 43 2.92 1.22 20.93
C ALA A 43 2.42 0.24 19.85
N PHE A 44 2.68 0.51 18.57
CA PHE A 44 2.29 -0.38 17.46
C PHE A 44 3.05 -1.72 17.47
N ALA A 45 4.20 -1.79 18.13
CA ALA A 45 5.02 -3.01 18.26
C ALA A 45 4.54 -3.94 19.39
N ARG A 46 3.49 -3.59 20.14
CA ARG A 46 3.01 -4.41 21.26
C ARG A 46 2.12 -5.55 20.77
N THR A 47 2.44 -6.77 21.18
CA THR A 47 1.62 -7.98 20.94
C THR A 47 1.00 -8.49 22.25
N ARG A 48 -0.13 -9.19 22.14
CA ARG A 48 -0.74 -9.92 23.28
C ARG A 48 -0.11 -11.30 23.43
N ALA A 49 -0.50 -12.04 24.48
CA ALA A 49 -0.04 -13.41 24.74
C ALA A 49 -0.19 -14.37 23.53
N GLY A 50 -1.17 -14.14 22.65
CA GLY A 50 -1.36 -14.91 21.40
C GLY A 50 -0.57 -14.40 20.18
N GLY A 51 0.39 -13.48 20.35
CA GLY A 51 1.21 -12.94 19.26
C GLY A 51 0.54 -11.91 18.34
N ALA A 52 -0.77 -11.67 18.50
CA ALA A 52 -1.50 -10.70 17.68
C ALA A 52 -1.17 -9.24 18.10
N PRO A 53 -0.84 -8.35 17.14
CA PRO A 53 -0.56 -6.93 17.40
C PRO A 53 -1.87 -6.15 17.54
N GLN A 54 -2.46 -6.18 18.74
CA GLN A 54 -3.80 -5.67 19.01
C GLN A 54 -3.95 -4.17 18.71
N ILE A 55 -2.96 -3.34 19.06
CA ILE A 55 -3.03 -1.89 18.85
C ILE A 55 -3.06 -1.56 17.35
N ALA A 56 -2.21 -2.23 16.57
CA ALA A 56 -2.18 -2.07 15.11
C ALA A 56 -3.52 -2.48 14.48
N GLY A 57 -4.11 -3.60 14.92
CA GLY A 57 -5.42 -4.06 14.44
C GLY A 57 -6.56 -3.10 14.76
N ILE A 58 -6.62 -2.59 16.00
CA ILE A 58 -7.64 -1.61 16.41
C ILE A 58 -7.51 -0.31 15.63
N VAL A 59 -6.29 0.19 15.45
CA VAL A 59 -6.05 1.42 14.67
C VAL A 59 -6.46 1.21 13.21
N GLN A 60 -6.16 0.05 12.61
CA GLN A 60 -6.57 -0.24 11.25
C GLN A 60 -8.10 -0.34 11.10
N ALA A 61 -8.78 -1.01 12.03
CA ALA A 61 -10.25 -1.08 12.04
C ALA A 61 -10.87 0.31 12.25
N GLY A 62 -10.32 1.10 13.18
CA GLY A 62 -10.75 2.47 13.44
C GLY A 62 -10.55 3.37 12.22
N PHE A 63 -9.41 3.26 11.53
CA PHE A 63 -9.16 3.97 10.28
C PHE A 63 -10.19 3.62 9.20
N ALA A 64 -10.45 2.33 8.99
CA ALA A 64 -11.47 1.89 8.04
C ALA A 64 -12.87 2.42 8.40
N ALA A 65 -13.24 2.42 9.70
CA ALA A 65 -14.51 2.97 10.17
C ALA A 65 -14.59 4.48 9.95
N VAL A 66 -13.53 5.24 10.23
CA VAL A 66 -13.47 6.69 9.99
C VAL A 66 -13.65 7.00 8.51
N VAL A 67 -12.92 6.30 7.63
CA VAL A 67 -13.08 6.45 6.18
C VAL A 67 -14.52 6.16 5.78
N ALA A 68 -15.10 5.04 6.22
CA ALA A 68 -16.50 4.69 5.93
C ALA A 68 -17.49 5.79 6.39
N VAL A 69 -17.29 6.36 7.59
CA VAL A 69 -18.13 7.44 8.12
C VAL A 69 -17.98 8.72 7.30
N ILE A 70 -16.77 9.10 6.88
CA ILE A 70 -16.54 10.28 6.03
C ILE A 70 -17.33 10.15 4.73
N PHE A 71 -17.25 8.99 4.08
CA PHE A 71 -17.98 8.74 2.84
C PHE A 71 -19.50 8.66 3.03
N PHE A 72 -19.96 8.09 4.15
CA PHE A 72 -21.38 8.06 4.51
C PHE A 72 -21.93 9.48 4.69
N LEU A 73 -21.21 10.35 5.41
CA LEU A 73 -21.58 11.75 5.61
C LEU A 73 -21.54 12.57 4.31
N ALA A 74 -20.66 12.20 3.37
CA ALA A 74 -20.60 12.82 2.04
C ALA A 74 -21.77 12.43 1.12
N GLY A 75 -22.64 11.50 1.53
CA GLY A 75 -23.79 11.05 0.75
C GLY A 75 -23.41 10.26 -0.51
N ALA A 76 -22.16 9.78 -0.61
CA ALA A 76 -21.68 9.06 -1.78
C ALA A 76 -22.35 7.67 -1.87
N ASN A 77 -22.80 7.29 -3.06
CA ASN A 77 -23.39 5.97 -3.25
C ASN A 77 -22.32 4.87 -3.07
N PRO A 78 -22.51 3.90 -2.15
CA PRO A 78 -21.51 2.89 -1.86
C PRO A 78 -21.09 2.04 -3.07
N ILE A 79 -22.05 1.70 -3.93
CA ILE A 79 -21.83 0.76 -5.02
C ILE A 79 -21.28 1.47 -6.24
N THR A 80 -21.82 2.64 -6.58
CA THR A 80 -21.49 3.31 -7.84
C THR A 80 -20.36 4.32 -7.73
N GLN A 81 -20.06 4.82 -6.53
CA GLN A 81 -19.02 5.82 -6.33
C GLN A 81 -17.89 5.31 -5.43
N ILE A 82 -18.22 4.81 -4.24
CA ILE A 82 -17.20 4.43 -3.25
C ILE A 82 -16.38 3.22 -3.72
N VAL A 83 -17.07 2.13 -4.12
CA VAL A 83 -16.39 0.89 -4.51
C VAL A 83 -15.44 1.11 -5.71
N PRO A 84 -15.86 1.71 -6.84
CA PRO A 84 -14.96 1.98 -7.97
C PRO A 84 -13.82 2.93 -7.59
N ALA A 85 -14.09 4.01 -6.86
CA ALA A 85 -13.06 4.96 -6.45
C ALA A 85 -12.00 4.32 -5.54
N MET A 86 -12.43 3.51 -4.56
CA MET A 86 -11.52 2.82 -3.64
C MET A 86 -10.73 1.70 -4.32
N LEU A 87 -11.35 0.95 -5.24
CA LEU A 87 -10.65 -0.06 -6.05
C LEU A 87 -9.64 0.60 -6.99
N GLY A 88 -10.01 1.71 -7.64
CA GLY A 88 -9.11 2.50 -8.48
C GLY A 88 -7.92 3.04 -7.68
N PHE A 89 -8.19 3.66 -6.53
CA PHE A 89 -7.15 4.17 -5.63
C PHE A 89 -6.24 3.05 -5.12
N GLY A 90 -6.81 1.92 -4.70
CA GLY A 90 -6.04 0.76 -4.25
C GLY A 90 -5.15 0.18 -5.35
N THR A 91 -5.67 0.08 -6.57
CA THR A 91 -4.90 -0.39 -7.74
C THR A 91 -3.75 0.57 -8.05
N LEU A 92 -3.99 1.87 -8.08
CA LEU A 92 -2.94 2.88 -8.23
C LEU A 92 -1.87 2.78 -7.14
N SER A 93 -2.29 2.59 -5.90
CA SER A 93 -1.38 2.43 -4.76
C SER A 93 -0.44 1.24 -4.96
N VAL A 94 -0.98 0.11 -5.41
CA VAL A 94 -0.20 -1.11 -5.69
C VAL A 94 0.74 -0.90 -6.87
N LEU A 95 0.30 -0.25 -7.95
CA LEU A 95 1.16 0.06 -9.09
C LEU A 95 2.34 0.95 -8.66
N ILE A 96 2.09 2.00 -7.90
CA ILE A 96 3.16 2.87 -7.39
C ILE A 96 4.13 2.08 -6.50
N LEU A 97 3.61 1.23 -5.60
CA LEU A 97 4.45 0.37 -4.75
C LEU A 97 5.32 -0.58 -5.58
N GLN A 98 4.75 -1.22 -6.62
CA GLN A 98 5.49 -2.09 -7.54
C GLN A 98 6.56 -1.32 -8.31
N GLY A 99 6.26 -0.09 -8.74
CA GLY A 99 7.23 0.80 -9.38
C GLY A 99 8.39 1.15 -8.44
N LEU A 100 8.09 1.53 -7.20
CA LEU A 100 9.12 1.80 -6.19
C LEU A 100 9.98 0.57 -5.88
N ALA A 101 9.39 -0.63 -5.86
CA ALA A 101 10.11 -1.87 -5.69
C ALA A 101 11.04 -2.16 -6.89
N ALA A 102 10.55 -2.03 -8.13
CA ALA A 102 11.36 -2.19 -9.34
C ALA A 102 12.53 -1.20 -9.38
N LEU A 103 12.28 0.06 -9.03
CA LEU A 103 13.33 1.07 -8.90
C LEU A 103 14.34 0.73 -7.80
N SER A 104 13.86 0.23 -6.66
CA SER A 104 14.73 -0.18 -5.54
C SER A 104 15.68 -1.32 -5.94
N ILE A 105 15.21 -2.30 -6.73
CA ILE A 105 16.03 -3.38 -7.28
C ILE A 105 17.14 -2.81 -8.16
N VAL A 106 16.80 -1.91 -9.09
CA VAL A 106 17.77 -1.25 -9.98
C VAL A 106 18.84 -0.52 -9.18
N VAL A 107 18.43 0.28 -8.18
CA VAL A 107 19.35 1.04 -7.33
C VAL A 107 20.23 0.12 -6.49
N TYR A 108 19.68 -0.96 -5.94
CA TYR A 108 20.40 -1.92 -5.11
C TYR A 108 21.52 -2.64 -5.87
N PHE A 109 21.21 -3.22 -7.02
CA PHE A 109 22.22 -3.93 -7.82
C PHE A 109 23.26 -2.99 -8.43
N ARG A 110 22.86 -1.75 -8.77
CA ARG A 110 23.81 -0.72 -9.22
C ARG A 110 24.83 -0.37 -8.14
N ARG A 111 24.44 -0.35 -6.86
CA ARG A 111 25.37 -0.11 -5.74
C ARG A 111 26.33 -1.26 -5.48
N ARG A 112 25.97 -2.50 -5.86
CA ARG A 112 26.82 -3.69 -5.67
C ARG A 112 27.71 -4.05 -6.85
N ASN A 113 27.64 -3.30 -7.96
CA ASN A 113 28.43 -3.54 -9.18
C ASN A 113 28.31 -4.99 -9.70
N ASP A 114 27.10 -5.57 -9.68
CA ASP A 114 26.86 -6.91 -10.21
C ASP A 114 26.92 -6.90 -11.76
N GLY A 115 27.66 -7.84 -12.35
CA GLY A 115 27.93 -7.93 -13.79
C GLY A 115 26.77 -8.46 -14.65
N ARG A 116 25.65 -8.88 -14.05
CA ARG A 116 24.50 -9.47 -14.77
C ARG A 116 23.49 -8.43 -15.27
N TRP A 117 23.90 -7.58 -16.22
CA TRP A 117 23.14 -6.41 -16.71
C TRP A 117 21.70 -6.70 -17.15
N TRP A 118 21.42 -7.86 -17.77
CA TRP A 118 20.08 -8.18 -18.27
C TRP A 118 19.06 -8.36 -17.15
N SER A 119 19.42 -9.13 -16.12
CA SER A 119 18.53 -9.47 -15.01
C SER A 119 18.49 -8.39 -13.93
N THR A 120 19.54 -7.57 -13.80
CA THR A 120 19.66 -6.59 -12.72
C THR A 120 19.26 -5.17 -13.13
N PHE A 121 19.34 -4.85 -14.42
CA PHE A 121 19.07 -3.51 -14.93
C PHE A 121 17.96 -3.48 -15.98
N ILE A 122 18.07 -4.30 -17.03
CA ILE A 122 17.17 -4.21 -18.18
C ILE A 122 15.77 -4.69 -17.82
N ALA A 123 15.63 -5.90 -17.26
CA ALA A 123 14.32 -6.43 -16.90
C ALA A 123 13.59 -5.58 -15.82
N PRO A 124 14.23 -5.20 -14.69
CA PRO A 124 13.58 -4.33 -13.71
C PRO A 124 13.34 -2.90 -14.23
N GLY A 125 14.22 -2.37 -15.08
CA GLY A 125 14.11 -1.04 -15.66
C GLY A 125 12.93 -0.91 -16.63
N ILE A 126 12.75 -1.90 -17.52
CA ILE A 126 11.58 -1.96 -18.41
C ILE A 126 10.30 -2.10 -17.59
N GLY A 127 10.32 -2.97 -16.57
CA GLY A 127 9.18 -3.12 -15.65
C GLY A 127 8.82 -1.81 -14.95
N PHE A 128 9.82 -1.08 -14.44
CA PHE A 128 9.62 0.24 -13.84
C PHE A 128 9.01 1.24 -14.82
N LEU A 129 9.54 1.33 -16.04
CA LEU A 129 9.01 2.26 -17.06
C LEU A 129 7.58 1.92 -17.45
N GLY A 130 7.26 0.63 -17.63
CA GLY A 130 5.90 0.18 -17.94
C GLY A 130 4.92 0.52 -16.83
N ILE A 131 5.27 0.19 -15.58
CA ILE A 131 4.42 0.50 -14.41
C ILE A 131 4.29 2.01 -14.22
N ALA A 132 5.37 2.78 -14.38
CA ALA A 132 5.34 4.23 -14.28
C ALA A 132 4.42 4.84 -15.34
N ALA A 133 4.50 4.39 -16.60
CA ALA A 133 3.62 4.84 -17.66
C ALA A 133 2.13 4.55 -17.35
N ILE A 134 1.83 3.34 -16.88
CA ILE A 134 0.45 2.95 -16.50
C ILE A 134 -0.02 3.81 -15.31
N ALA A 135 0.80 3.99 -14.28
CA ALA A 135 0.44 4.78 -13.10
C ALA A 135 0.19 6.25 -13.45
N ILE A 136 1.04 6.84 -14.31
CA ILE A 136 0.86 8.22 -14.79
C ILE A 136 -0.44 8.33 -15.59
N LEU A 137 -0.69 7.42 -16.53
CA LEU A 137 -1.89 7.45 -17.35
C LEU A 137 -3.15 7.29 -16.50
N ALA A 138 -3.15 6.36 -15.55
CA ALA A 138 -4.27 6.11 -14.64
C ALA A 138 -4.48 7.26 -13.63
N MET A 139 -3.44 8.04 -13.30
CA MET A 139 -3.57 9.25 -12.48
C MET A 139 -4.25 10.39 -13.26
N PHE A 140 -3.85 10.62 -14.52
CA PHE A 140 -4.47 11.63 -15.37
C PHE A 140 -5.89 11.25 -15.83
N ASN A 141 -6.17 9.95 -15.95
CA ASN A 141 -7.46 9.41 -16.36
C ASN A 141 -8.19 8.74 -15.19
N PHE A 142 -8.01 9.26 -13.97
CA PHE A 142 -8.60 8.64 -12.79
C PHE A 142 -10.12 8.67 -12.81
N ASN A 143 -10.73 9.67 -13.46
CA ASN A 143 -12.17 9.72 -13.69
C ASN A 143 -12.70 8.47 -14.41
N ILE A 144 -11.95 7.96 -15.40
CA ILE A 144 -12.29 6.73 -16.14
C ILE A 144 -12.11 5.52 -15.24
N VAL A 145 -11.03 5.48 -14.45
CA VAL A 145 -10.72 4.36 -13.54
C VAL A 145 -11.73 4.28 -12.38
N ALA A 146 -12.10 5.42 -11.83
CA ALA A 146 -13.03 5.55 -10.71
C ALA A 146 -14.50 5.62 -11.16
N GLY A 147 -14.77 5.69 -12.47
CA GLY A 147 -16.12 5.75 -13.03
C GLY A 147 -16.95 6.95 -12.54
N SER A 148 -16.29 8.06 -12.17
CA SER A 148 -16.94 9.23 -11.60
C SER A 148 -16.23 10.52 -11.99
N GLU A 149 -17.01 11.56 -12.27
CA GLU A 149 -16.52 12.91 -12.59
C GLU A 149 -16.43 13.81 -11.36
N GLU A 150 -16.82 13.31 -10.18
CA GLU A 150 -16.81 14.07 -8.93
C GLU A 150 -15.39 14.56 -8.58
N LEU A 151 -15.28 15.86 -8.28
CA LEU A 151 -14.00 16.51 -8.04
C LEU A 151 -13.23 15.86 -6.88
N TRP A 152 -13.93 15.48 -5.81
CA TRP A 152 -13.31 14.87 -4.64
C TRP A 152 -12.78 13.46 -4.91
N ILE A 153 -13.35 12.73 -5.88
CA ILE A 153 -12.83 11.44 -6.36
C ILE A 153 -11.58 11.68 -7.22
N ASN A 154 -11.62 12.66 -8.13
CA ASN A 154 -10.48 13.01 -8.98
C ASN A 154 -9.27 13.55 -8.21
N LEU A 155 -9.47 14.04 -6.99
CA LEU A 155 -8.39 14.47 -6.09
C LEU A 155 -7.80 13.32 -5.26
N LEU A 156 -8.44 12.14 -5.18
CA LEU A 156 -7.91 11.00 -4.41
C LEU A 156 -6.49 10.59 -4.81
N PRO A 157 -6.10 10.53 -6.11
CA PRO A 157 -4.73 10.19 -6.50
C PRO A 157 -3.68 11.16 -5.96
N LEU A 158 -4.05 12.42 -5.68
CA LEU A 158 -3.14 13.40 -5.09
C LEU A 158 -2.66 12.96 -3.70
N LEU A 159 -3.50 12.22 -2.95
CA LEU A 159 -3.12 11.67 -1.65
C LEU A 159 -1.96 10.67 -1.78
N LEU A 160 -1.84 9.96 -2.89
CA LEU A 160 -0.70 9.08 -3.17
C LEU A 160 0.57 9.88 -3.45
N VAL A 161 0.46 10.97 -4.21
CA VAL A 161 1.60 11.88 -4.46
C VAL A 161 2.09 12.46 -3.14
N LEU A 162 1.18 12.93 -2.29
CA LEU A 162 1.49 13.43 -0.94
C LEU A 162 2.12 12.35 -0.06
N ALA A 163 1.66 11.09 -0.15
CA ALA A 163 2.24 9.98 0.59
C ALA A 163 3.68 9.67 0.16
N VAL A 164 3.97 9.69 -1.16
CA VAL A 164 5.33 9.50 -1.69
C VAL A 164 6.25 10.64 -1.24
N ILE A 165 5.81 11.89 -1.39
CA ILE A 165 6.56 13.07 -0.97
C ILE A 165 6.80 13.05 0.54
N GLY A 166 5.75 12.78 1.32
CA GLY A 166 5.81 12.64 2.77
C GLY A 166 6.77 11.53 3.21
N GLY A 167 6.78 10.39 2.51
CA GLY A 167 7.72 9.31 2.74
C GLY A 167 9.19 9.73 2.51
N ILE A 168 9.46 10.47 1.44
CA ILE A 168 10.81 11.01 1.14
C ILE A 168 11.25 11.98 2.23
N PHE A 169 10.40 12.93 2.63
CA PHE A 169 10.70 13.86 3.71
C PHE A 169 10.90 13.15 5.04
N TYR A 170 10.06 12.17 5.36
CA TYR A 170 10.16 11.40 6.59
C TYR A 170 11.46 10.57 6.63
N ALA A 171 11.86 9.97 5.50
CA ALA A 171 13.13 9.27 5.39
C ALA A 171 14.32 10.21 5.61
N GLN A 172 14.29 11.42 5.04
CA GLN A 172 15.33 12.43 5.26
C GLN A 172 15.36 12.94 6.70
N TYR A 173 14.20 13.16 7.32
CA TYR A 173 14.09 13.52 8.73
C TYR A 173 14.66 12.41 9.62
N LEU A 174 14.34 11.15 9.35
CA LEU A 174 14.85 10.02 10.11
C LEU A 174 16.38 9.93 10.01
N LYS A 175 16.93 10.13 8.81
CA LYS A 175 18.39 10.17 8.58
C LYS A 175 19.09 11.27 9.38
N ARG A 176 18.45 12.43 9.58
CA ARG A 176 19.03 13.56 10.33
C ARG A 176 18.81 13.46 11.84
N SER A 177 17.59 13.16 12.26
CA SER A 177 17.16 13.27 13.67
C SER A 177 17.28 11.96 14.45
N LYS A 178 17.22 10.80 13.78
CA LYS A 178 17.30 9.47 14.42
C LYS A 178 18.13 8.50 13.55
N PRO A 179 19.43 8.77 13.34
CA PRO A 179 20.27 7.96 12.46
C PRO A 179 20.30 6.48 12.86
N ALA A 180 20.32 6.17 14.16
CA ALA A 180 20.25 4.79 14.66
C ALA A 180 19.01 4.01 14.18
N VAL A 181 17.87 4.68 13.98
CA VAL A 181 16.65 4.05 13.45
C VAL A 181 16.76 3.87 11.94
N TYR A 182 17.31 4.86 11.23
CA TYR A 182 17.53 4.79 9.78
C TYR A 182 18.54 3.70 9.41
N ASP A 183 19.66 3.62 10.12
CA ASP A 183 20.71 2.61 9.91
C ASP A 183 20.20 1.21 10.29
N GLY A 184 19.34 1.12 11.32
CA GLY A 184 18.64 -0.11 11.67
C GLY A 184 17.80 -0.69 10.53
N LEU A 185 17.24 0.14 9.63
CA LEU A 185 16.51 -0.33 8.45
C LEU A 185 17.44 -0.99 7.42
N ALA A 186 18.67 -0.50 7.27
CA ALA A 186 19.65 -1.12 6.40
C ALA A 186 20.19 -2.43 7.00
N ALA A 187 20.43 -2.45 8.31
CA ALA A 187 20.94 -3.63 9.01
C ALA A 187 19.92 -4.79 9.07
N ASP A 188 18.62 -4.50 9.26
CA ASP A 188 17.55 -5.52 9.25
C ASP A 188 17.45 -6.19 7.86
N LEU A 189 17.71 -5.45 6.77
CA LEU A 189 17.75 -6.00 5.41
C LEU A 189 18.99 -6.89 5.17
N GLU A 190 20.15 -6.57 5.74
CA GLU A 190 21.38 -7.35 5.57
C GLU A 190 21.35 -8.70 6.33
N GLN A 191 20.62 -8.78 7.45
CA GLN A 191 20.41 -10.05 8.16
C GLN A 191 19.61 -11.09 7.35
N PHE A 192 18.76 -10.66 6.41
CA PHE A 192 18.09 -11.59 5.49
C PHE A 192 19.00 -12.12 4.38
N SER A 193 20.12 -11.45 4.07
CA SER A 193 21.04 -11.85 2.99
C SER A 193 22.11 -12.85 3.45
N THR A 194 22.22 -13.10 4.75
CA THR A 194 23.26 -13.96 5.37
C THR A 194 22.74 -15.31 5.85
N ARG A 195 21.48 -15.65 5.56
CA ARG A 195 20.88 -16.97 5.75
C ARG A 195 20.56 -17.60 4.40
#